data_AF-A0A1I7KDX1-F1
#
_entry.id   AF-A0A1I7KDX1-F1
#
_cell.length_a   1.000
_cell.length_b   1.000
_cell.length_c   1.000
_cell.angle_alpha   90.00
_cell.angle_beta   90.00
_cell.angle_gamma   90.00
#
_symmetry.space_group_name_H-M   'P 1'
#
loop_
_entity.id
_entity.type
_entity.pdbx_description
1 polymer ?
#
loop_
_entity_poly.entity_id
_entity_poly.type
_entity_poly.pdbx_seq_one_letter_code
_entity_poly.pdbx_strand_id
1 'polypeptide(L)' 'MELSDIEQRLEQLETKLAYQEATIEELNQEVRKQQIEAEQLKEQLRLMADRLKIHQVSIIAPLSEETPPPHY' A
#
# COMPACT_ATOMS: atom_id res chain seq x y z
N MET A 1 -12.38 -11.49 -49.94
CA MET A 1 -11.32 -11.06 -49.00
C MET A 1 -10.12 -11.89 -49.38
N GLU A 2 -9.09 -11.27 -49.93
CA GLU A 2 -7.88 -12.00 -50.33
C GLU A 2 -7.21 -12.58 -49.08
N LEU A 3 -6.65 -13.79 -49.17
CA LEU A 3 -6.00 -14.46 -48.03
C LEU A 3 -4.94 -13.58 -47.37
N SER A 4 -4.24 -12.78 -48.20
CA SER A 4 -3.25 -11.79 -47.80
C SER A 4 -3.79 -10.70 -46.85
N ASP A 5 -5.04 -10.27 -47.00
CA ASP A 5 -5.62 -9.23 -46.12
C ASP A 5 -5.90 -9.80 -44.72
N ILE A 6 -6.28 -11.08 -44.66
CA ILE A 6 -6.55 -11.77 -43.39
C ILE A 6 -5.23 -12.01 -42.65
N GLU A 7 -4.18 -12.44 -43.33
CA GLU A 7 -2.85 -12.64 -42.75
C GLU A 7 -2.27 -11.34 -42.17
N GLN A 8 -2.35 -10.23 -42.91
CA GLN A 8 -1.90 -8.92 -42.40
C GLN A 8 -2.68 -8.46 -41.16
N ARG A 9 -4.00 -8.69 -41.14
CA ARG A 9 -4.81 -8.37 -39.96
C ARG A 9 -4.46 -9.27 -38.78
N LEU A 10 -4.15 -10.54 -39.01
CA LEU A 10 -3.71 -11.47 -37.97
C LEU A 10 -2.39 -11.00 -37.35
N GLU A 11 -1.38 -10.69 -38.17
CA GLU A 11 -0.07 -10.21 -37.71
C GLU A 11 -0.20 -8.92 -36.87
N GLN A 12 -1.06 -7.99 -37.30
CA GLN A 12 -1.35 -6.77 -36.54
C GLN A 12 -2.01 -7.07 -35.19
N LEU A 13 -2.92 -8.05 -35.14
CA LEU A 13 -3.58 -8.45 -33.90
C LEU A 13 -2.61 -9.16 -32.96
N GLU A 14 -1.75 -10.04 -33.47
CA GLU A 14 -0.71 -10.72 -32.68
C GLU A 14 0.29 -9.73 -32.10
N THR A 15 0.72 -8.75 -32.90
CA THR A 15 1.59 -7.67 -32.43
C THR A 15 0.92 -6.88 -31.31
N LYS A 16 -0.34 -6.47 -31.49
CA LYS A 16 -1.10 -5.74 -30.46
C LYS A 16 -1.30 -6.56 -29.20
N LEU A 17 -1.57 -7.87 -29.34
CA LEU A 17 -1.74 -8.78 -28.23
C LEU A 17 -0.45 -8.87 -27.40
N ALA A 18 0.69 -9.07 -28.05
CA ALA A 18 1.99 -9.12 -27.37
C ALA A 18 2.30 -7.82 -26.59
N TYR A 19 2.01 -6.65 -27.17
CA TYR A 19 2.14 -5.38 -26.46
C TYR A 19 1.19 -5.27 -25.26
N GLN A 20 -0.05 -5.75 -25.39
CA GLN A 20 -1.02 -5.74 -24.30
C GLN A 20 -0.61 -6.68 -23.17
N GLU A 21 -0.10 -7.87 -23.49
CA GLU A 21 0.41 -8.81 -22.49
C GLU A 21 1.58 -8.22 -21.70
N ALA A 22 2.56 -7.60 -22.39
CA ALA A 22 3.66 -6.90 -21.73
C ALA A 22 3.16 -5.75 -20.84
N THR A 23 2.22 -4.94 -21.35
CA THR A 23 1.63 -3.83 -20.58
C THR A 23 0.90 -4.32 -19.33
N ILE A 24 0.16 -5.43 -19.42
CA ILE A 24 -0.55 -6.01 -18.26
C ILE A 24 0.44 -6.48 -17.20
N GLU A 25 1.54 -7.10 -17.60
CA GLU A 25 2.57 -7.55 -16.66
C GLU A 25 3.22 -6.36 -15.94
N GLU A 26 3.59 -5.30 -16.67
CA GLU A 26 4.12 -4.07 -16.08
C GLU A 26 3.14 -3.44 -15.09
N LEU A 27 1.85 -3.33 -15.47
CA LEU A 27 0.82 -2.80 -14.58
C LEU A 27 0.64 -3.65 -13.33
N ASN A 28 0.68 -4.98 -13.44
CA ASN A 28 0.59 -5.87 -12.29
C ASN A 28 1.76 -5.68 -11.32
N GLN A 29 2.97 -5.44 -11.85
CA GLN A 29 4.15 -5.18 -11.02
C GLN A 29 4.00 -3.86 -10.25
N GLU A 30 3.55 -2.79 -10.92
CA GLU A 30 3.31 -1.50 -10.27
C GLU A 30 2.18 -1.56 -9.24
N VAL A 31 1.08 -2.27 -9.52
CA VAL A 31 -0.01 -2.47 -8.54
C VAL A 31 0.50 -3.20 -7.29
N ARG A 32 1.30 -4.26 -7.45
CA ARG A 32 1.89 -4.97 -6.32
C ARG A 32 2.80 -4.08 -5.48
N LYS A 33 3.64 -3.27 -6.14
CA LYS A 33 4.50 -2.31 -5.46
C LYS A 33 3.69 -1.29 -4.65
N GLN A 34 2.66 -0.71 -5.25
CA GLN A 34 1.75 0.22 -4.57
C GLN A 34 1.03 -0.44 -3.39
N GLN A 35 0.64 -1.72 -3.50
CA GLN A 35 0.01 -2.44 -2.41
C GLN A 35 0.96 -2.60 -1.21
N ILE A 36 2.23 -2.95 -1.46
CA ILE A 36 3.25 -3.05 -0.41
C ILE A 36 3.45 -1.70 0.29
N GLU A 37 3.59 -0.61 -0.48
CA GLU A 37 3.73 0.74 0.07
C GLU A 37 2.51 1.14 0.91
N ALA A 38 1.30 0.83 0.43
CA ALA A 38 0.06 1.12 1.16
C ALA A 38 -0.04 0.33 2.47
N GLU A 39 0.39 -0.93 2.49
CA GLU A 39 0.45 -1.75 3.71
C GLU A 39 1.44 -1.17 4.73
N GLN A 40 2.62 -0.74 4.27
CA GLN A 40 3.61 -0.07 5.13
C GLN A 40 3.07 1.22 5.75
N LEU A 41 2.39 2.06 4.95
CA LEU A 41 1.78 3.29 5.44
C LEU A 41 0.67 3.02 6.46
N LYS A 42 -0.18 2.01 6.21
CA LYS A 42 -1.21 1.59 7.15
C LYS A 42 -0.63 1.16 8.49
N GLU A 43 0.46 0.40 8.47
CA GLU A 43 1.14 -0.03 9.70
C GLU A 43 1.77 1.14 10.45
N GLN A 44 2.44 2.06 9.75
CA GLN A 44 2.98 3.27 10.37
C GLN A 44 1.89 4.13 11.03
N LEU A 45 0.75 4.30 10.36
CA LEU A 45 -0.39 5.03 10.92
C LEU A 45 -0.96 4.34 12.16
N ARG A 46 -1.05 3.00 12.15
CA ARG A 46 -1.47 2.23 13.33
C ARG A 46 -0.52 2.45 14.51
N LEU A 47 0.79 2.33 14.29
CA LEU A 47 1.79 2.55 15.33
C LEU A 47 1.75 3.98 15.88
N MET A 48 1.53 4.98 15.04
CA MET A 48 1.34 6.37 15.48
C MET A 48 0.09 6.52 16.33
N ALA A 49 -1.04 5.94 15.91
CA ALA A 49 -2.28 5.97 16.67
C ALA A 49 -2.14 5.30 18.04
N ASP A 50 -1.43 4.16 18.12
CA ASP A 50 -1.18 3.46 19.37
C ASP A 50 -0.27 4.29 20.30
N ARG A 51 0.77 4.93 19.77
CA ARG A 51 1.62 5.86 20.56
C ARG A 51 0.82 7.02 21.12
N LEU A 52 -0.08 7.61 20.33
CA LEU A 52 -0.94 8.71 20.79
C LEU A 52 -1.89 8.29 21.92
N LYS A 53 -2.46 7.09 21.85
CA LYS A 53 -3.29 6.53 22.94
C LYS A 53 -2.49 6.35 24.22
N ILE A 54 -1.28 5.81 24.13
CA ILE A 54 -0.39 5.62 25.30
C ILE A 54 -0.07 6.97 25.96
N HIS A 55 0.25 8.00 25.17
CA HIS A 55 0.55 9.32 25.72
C HIS A 55 -0.67 9.99 26.37
N GLN A 56 -1.88 9.81 25.84
CA GLN A 56 -3.10 10.31 26.49
C GLN A 56 -3.34 9.65 27.85
N VAL A 57 -3.09 8.35 27.98
CA VAL A 57 -3.22 7.64 29.26
C VAL A 57 -2.13 8.09 30.25
N SER A 58 -0.90 8.32 29.80
CA SER A 58 0.19 8.79 30.67
C SER A 58 0.00 10.20 31.23
N ILE A 59 -0.77 11.07 30.56
CA ILE A 59 -1.09 12.43 31.04
C ILE A 59 -2.21 12.40 32.09
N ILE A 60 -3.02 11.34 32.11
CA ILE A 60 -4.15 11.13 33.03
C ILE A 60 -3.80 9.95 33.97
N ALA A 61 -2.62 9.97 34.58
CA ALA A 61 -2.41 9.15 35.78
C ALA A 61 -3.40 9.67 36.84
N PRO A 62 -4.21 8.80 37.48
CA PRO A 62 -5.16 9.26 38.47
C PRO A 62 -4.41 9.91 39.63
N LEU A 63 -4.89 11.08 40.08
CA LEU A 63 -4.35 11.87 41.20
C LEU A 63 -4.15 11.04 42.48
N SER A 64 -4.76 9.85 42.57
CA SER A 64 -4.61 8.86 43.63
C SER A 64 -3.24 8.15 43.67
N GLU A 65 -2.41 8.28 42.64
CA GLU A 65 -1.05 7.71 42.57
C GLU A 65 0.06 8.74 42.85
N GLU A 66 -0.27 9.97 43.22
CA GLU A 66 0.69 10.94 43.74
C GLU A 66 1.11 10.53 45.16
N THR A 67 2.20 9.77 45.27
CA THR A 67 2.81 9.50 46.57
C THR A 67 3.39 10.81 47.13
N PRO A 68 3.00 11.24 48.35
CA PRO A 68 3.41 12.53 48.89
C PRO A 68 4.94 12.60 48.99
N PRO A 69 5.55 13.76 48.66
CA PRO A 69 6.99 13.90 48.63
C PRO A 69 7.60 13.66 50.02
N PRO A 70 8.75 12.98 50.11
CA PRO A 70 9.42 12.73 51.39
C PRO A 70 9.85 14.07 52.02
N HIS A 71 9.34 14.35 53.21
CA HIS A 71 9.82 15.46 54.03
C HIS A 71 11.17 15.09 54.66
N TYR A 72 12.22 15.85 54.34
CA TYR A 72 13.53 15.84 55.00
C TYR A 72 13.61 16.91 56.09
#